data_AF-A0AA35USF0-F1
#
_entry.id   AF-A0AA35USF0-F1
#
_cell.length_a   1.000
_cell.length_b   1.000
_cell.length_c   1.000
_cell.angle_alpha   90.00
_cell.angle_beta   90.00
_cell.angle_gamma   90.00
#
_symmetry.space_group_name_H-M   'P 1'
#
loop_
_entity.id
_entity.type
_entity.pdbx_description
1 polymer ?
#
loop_
_entity_poly.entity_id
_entity_poly.type
_entity_poly.pdbx_seq_one_letter_code
_entity_poly.pdbx_strand_id
1 'polypeptide(L)' 'MPVTAAQCRGARAMLGFSQTQLAEAASVSRQTVVDFERGARTPYPNNLDAIRTALEAAGVEFIAENGSGAGVRLRKTSA' A
#
# COMPACT_ATOMS: atom_id res chain seq x y z
N MET A 1 -4.86 0.09 11.34
CA MET A 1 -3.51 -0.54 11.47
C MET A 1 -2.59 0.11 10.44
N PRO A 2 -1.30 0.32 10.76
CA PRO A 2 -0.35 0.82 9.79
C PRO A 2 -0.08 -0.23 8.70
N VAL A 3 -0.04 0.18 7.44
CA VAL A 3 0.41 -0.69 6.34
C VAL A 3 1.89 -0.98 6.52
N THR A 4 2.28 -2.25 6.38
CA THR A 4 3.70 -2.62 6.39
C THR A 4 4.34 -2.47 5.01
N ALA A 5 5.67 -2.33 4.95
CA ALA A 5 6.40 -2.27 3.69
C ALA A 5 6.14 -3.51 2.80
N ALA A 6 6.03 -4.70 3.41
CA ALA A 6 5.74 -5.93 2.68
C ALA A 6 4.33 -5.92 2.07
N GLN A 7 3.33 -5.49 2.83
CA GLN A 7 1.96 -5.36 2.33
C GLN A 7 1.86 -4.29 1.24
N CYS A 8 2.58 -3.17 1.36
CA CYS A 8 2.67 -2.14 0.32
C CYS A 8 3.21 -2.71 -0.99
N ARG A 9 4.37 -3.40 -0.96
CA ARG A 9 4.95 -4.04 -2.15
C ARG A 9 4.01 -5.09 -2.76
N GLY A 10 3.37 -5.91 -1.92
CA GLY A 10 2.43 -6.94 -2.36
C GLY A 10 1.20 -6.34 -3.04
N ALA A 11 0.56 -5.36 -2.39
CA ALA A 11 -0.58 -4.62 -2.95
C ALA A 11 -0.22 -3.98 -4.30
N ARG A 12 0.93 -3.31 -4.36
CA ARG A 12 1.40 -2.65 -5.57
C ARG A 12 1.63 -3.65 -6.71
N ALA A 13 2.22 -4.80 -6.42
CA ALA A 13 2.44 -5.87 -7.39
C ALA A 13 1.12 -6.47 -7.89
N MET A 14 0.14 -6.71 -7.00
CA MET A 14 -1.20 -7.20 -7.38
C MET A 14 -1.92 -6.23 -8.32
N LEU A 15 -1.72 -4.92 -8.14
CA LEU A 15 -2.29 -3.87 -8.99
C LEU A 15 -1.49 -3.59 -10.27
N GLY A 16 -0.31 -4.20 -10.45
CA GLY A 16 0.59 -3.86 -11.55
C GLY A 16 1.16 -2.43 -11.49
N PHE A 17 1.11 -1.78 -10.32
CA PHE A 17 1.57 -0.41 -10.14
C PHE A 17 3.09 -0.34 -10.09
N SER A 18 3.66 0.68 -10.74
CA SER A 18 5.01 1.16 -10.48
C SER A 18 5.06 1.98 -9.18
N GLN A 19 6.25 2.15 -8.61
CA GLN A 19 6.44 3.04 -7.45
C GLN A 19 6.03 4.49 -7.76
N THR A 20 6.22 4.94 -8.99
CA THR A 20 5.80 6.26 -9.46
C THR A 20 4.27 6.39 -9.46
N GLN A 21 3.56 5.41 -10.04
CA GLN A 21 2.09 5.42 -10.06
C GLN A 21 1.49 5.40 -8.65
N LEU A 22 2.07 4.61 -7.73
CA LEU A 22 1.64 4.64 -6.33
C LEU A 22 1.89 6.00 -5.68
N ALA A 23 3.05 6.62 -5.95
CA ALA A 23 3.39 7.93 -5.40
C ALA A 23 2.42 9.02 -5.90
N GLU A 24 2.10 9.02 -7.19
CA GLU A 24 1.11 9.91 -7.78
C GLU A 24 -0.29 9.70 -7.19
N ALA A 25 -0.76 8.45 -7.12
CA ALA A 25 -2.08 8.12 -6.55
C ALA A 25 -2.19 8.50 -5.06
N ALA A 26 -1.10 8.38 -4.30
CA ALA A 26 -1.04 8.76 -2.90
C ALA A 26 -0.66 10.23 -2.65
N SER A 27 -0.39 11.02 -3.70
CA SER A 27 0.08 12.41 -3.59
C SER A 27 1.30 12.56 -2.67
N VAL A 28 2.26 11.63 -2.77
CA VAL A 28 3.53 11.66 -2.05
C VAL A 28 4.71 11.66 -3.03
N SER A 29 5.92 11.96 -2.56
CA SER A 29 7.10 11.84 -3.42
C SER A 29 7.42 10.36 -3.72
N ARG A 30 7.88 10.08 -4.94
CA ARG A 30 8.36 8.74 -5.32
C ARG A 30 9.40 8.19 -4.34
N GLN A 31 10.30 9.06 -3.86
CA GLN A 31 11.33 8.68 -2.90
C GLN A 31 10.73 8.18 -1.57
N THR A 32 9.60 8.75 -1.13
CA THR A 32 8.88 8.28 0.06
C THR A 32 8.42 6.84 -0.10
N VAL A 33 7.86 6.49 -1.27
CA VAL A 33 7.44 5.12 -1.58
C VAL A 33 8.65 4.17 -1.63
N VAL A 34 9.73 4.57 -2.30
CA VAL A 34 10.97 3.76 -2.37
C VAL A 34 11.56 3.50 -0.98
N ASP A 35 11.71 4.53 -0.17
CA ASP A 35 12.29 4.43 1.18
C ASP A 35 11.44 3.57 2.09
N PHE A 36 10.11 3.70 1.99
CA PHE A 36 9.17 2.87 2.72
C PHE A 36 9.25 1.41 2.29
N GLU A 37 9.14 1.13 0.99
CA GLU A 37 9.13 -0.24 0.47
C GLU A 37 10.42 -0.99 0.75
N ARG A 38 11.58 -0.32 0.79
CA ARG A 38 12.86 -0.95 1.14
C ARG A 38 13.14 -1.01 2.64
N GLY A 39 12.25 -0.46 3.47
CA GLY A 39 12.42 -0.39 4.93
C GLY A 39 13.50 0.59 5.40
N ALA A 40 13.93 1.52 4.55
CA ALA A 40 14.92 2.52 4.92
C ALA A 40 14.33 3.58 5.86
N ARG A 41 13.04 3.89 5.71
CA ARG A 41 12.32 4.85 6.55
C ARG A 41 10.85 4.46 6.67
N THR A 42 10.26 4.77 7.81
CA THR A 42 8.80 4.76 7.98
C THR A 42 8.27 6.16 7.64
N PRO A 43 7.38 6.33 6.65
CA PRO A 43 6.78 7.62 6.36
C PRO A 43 6.00 8.16 7.57
N TYR A 44 5.79 9.48 7.59
CA TYR A 44 4.88 10.10 8.55
C TYR A 44 3.48 9.45 8.46
N PRO A 45 2.72 9.40 9.56
CA PRO A 45 1.42 8.73 9.59
C PRO A 45 0.46 9.17 8.47
N ASN A 46 0.41 10.46 8.16
CA ASN A 46 -0.40 11.00 7.06
C ASN A 46 -0.02 10.42 5.68
N ASN A 47 1.26 10.27 5.40
CA ASN A 47 1.75 9.70 4.14
C ASN A 47 1.48 8.19 4.08
N LEU A 48 1.60 7.48 5.21
CA LEU A 48 1.22 6.07 5.30
C LEU A 48 -0.28 5.86 5.04
N ASP A 49 -1.12 6.71 5.62
CA ASP A 49 -2.57 6.68 5.40
C ASP A 49 -2.93 7.02 3.96
N ALA A 50 -2.24 7.99 3.34
CA ALA A 50 -2.41 8.32 1.93
C ALA A 50 -2.02 7.15 1.01
N ILE A 51 -0.88 6.49 1.28
CA ILE A 51 -0.45 5.29 0.55
C ILE A 51 -1.47 4.16 0.69
N ARG A 52 -1.94 3.90 1.92
CA ARG A 52 -2.97 2.88 2.16
C ARG A 52 -4.24 3.19 1.37
N THR A 53 -4.75 4.41 1.48
CA THR A 53 -5.99 4.85 0.85
C THR A 53 -5.90 4.76 -0.67
N ALA A 54 -4.77 5.15 -1.26
CA ALA A 54 -4.55 5.05 -2.70
C ALA A 54 -4.62 3.60 -3.21
N LEU A 55 -3.98 2.67 -2.49
CA LEU A 55 -4.05 1.24 -2.81
C LEU A 55 -5.49 0.71 -2.65
N GLU A 56 -6.19 1.09 -1.58
CA GLU A 56 -7.59 0.67 -1.34
C GLU A 56 -8.56 1.22 -2.39
N ALA A 57 -8.34 2.45 -2.85
CA ALA A 57 -9.08 3.08 -3.94
C ALA A 57 -8.83 2.38 -5.29
N ALA A 58 -7.60 1.91 -5.52
CA ALA A 58 -7.24 1.16 -6.71
C ALA A 58 -7.75 -0.31 -6.72
N GLY A 59 -8.42 -0.74 -5.64
CA GLY A 59 -9.06 -2.06 -5.57
C GLY A 59 -8.34 -3.07 -4.69
N VAL A 60 -7.42 -2.64 -3.83
CA VAL A 60 -6.87 -3.50 -2.76
C VAL A 60 -7.74 -3.44 -1.51
N GLU A 61 -7.68 -4.49 -0.69
CA GLU A 61 -8.20 -4.51 0.66
C GLU A 61 -7.15 -5.06 1.62
N PHE A 62 -6.88 -4.32 2.70
CA PHE A 62 -5.97 -4.74 3.76
C PHE A 62 -6.73 -5.51 4.83
N ILE A 63 -6.23 -6.70 5.17
CA ILE A 63 -6.86 -7.60 6.13
C ILE A 63 -6.06 -7.53 7.43
N ALA A 64 -6.71 -7.12 8.51
CA ALA A 64 -6.11 -7.16 9.84
C ALA A 64 -5.83 -8.61 10.28
N GLU A 65 -4.92 -8.77 11.22
CA GLU A 65 -4.66 -10.07 11.85
C GLU A 65 -5.98 -10.64 12.41
N ASN A 66 -6.37 -11.84 11.95
CA ASN A 66 -7.67 -12.43 12.24
C ASN A 66 -7.56 -13.91 12.64
N GLY A 67 -6.55 -14.25 13.44
CA GLY A 67 -6.19 -15.64 13.81
C GLY A 67 -5.10 -16.25 12.91
N SER A 68 -4.67 -15.49 11.90
CA SER A 68 -3.46 -15.66 11.10
C SER A 68 -2.87 -14.28 10.84
N GLY A 69 -1.66 -14.20 10.28
CA GLY A 69 -0.98 -12.91 10.02
C GLY A 69 -1.77 -11.95 9.13
N ALA A 70 -1.49 -10.65 9.26
CA ALA A 70 -2.09 -9.60 8.44
C ALA A 70 -1.82 -9.81 6.93
N GLY A 71 -2.80 -9.44 6.09
CA GLY A 71 -2.80 -9.79 4.67
C GLY A 71 -3.23 -8.65 3.74
N VAL A 72 -3.18 -8.94 2.44
CA VAL A 72 -3.63 -8.06 1.34
C VAL A 72 -4.38 -8.92 0.33
N ARG A 73 -5.54 -8.43 -0.16
CA ARG A 73 -6.28 -9.07 -1.27
C ARG A 73 -6.76 -8.03 -2.28
N LEU A 74 -7.10 -8.48 -3.48
CA LEU A 74 -7.88 -7.67 -4.43
C LEU A 74 -9.36 -7.71 -4.06
N ARG A 75 -10.03 -6.56 -4.17
CA ARG A 75 -11.49 -6.45 -4.05
C ARG A 75 -12.13 -7.25 -5.18
N LYS A 76 -13.25 -7.90 -4.90
CA LYS A 76 -14.04 -8.54 -5.97
C LYS A 76 -14.48 -7.46 -6.94
N THR A 77 -14.12 -7.59 -8.21
CA THR A 77 -14.81 -6.90 -9.28
C THR A 77 -16.22 -7.47 -9.30
N SER A 78 -17.20 -6.68 -8.88
CA SER A 78 -18.60 -7.00 -9.17
C SER A 78 -18.72 -7.07 -10.68
N ALA A 79 -19.03 -8.25 -11.22
CA ALA A 79 -19.40 -8.44 -12.61
C ALA A 79 -20.73 -7.74 -12.90
#